data_AF-A0A1H1Y3H0-F1
#
_entry.id   AF-A0A1H1Y3H0-F1
#
_cell.length_a   1.000
_cell.length_b   1.000
_cell.length_c   1.000
_cell.angle_alpha   90.00
_cell.angle_beta   90.00
_cell.angle_gamma   90.00
#
_symmetry.space_group_name_H-M   'P 1'
#
loop_
_entity.id
_entity.type
_entity.pdbx_description
1 polymer ?
#
loop_
_entity_poly.entity_id
_entity_poly.type
_entity_poly.pdbx_seq_one_letter_code
_entity_poly.pdbx_strand_id
1 'polypeptide(L)'
;METPNAGRRARATIRRPQPVLAAGILALAALITSGCASPAAPAPSTDPAPPPETSTPTAEPDSRPGAQPASRYDLSCDELVPTQAVSDMFDVPLEPVDPLVTAASAGIAVPRMTSILSIGGLACEWSNGEPYNSQYGGNPAYAGVLVTVVPEQDTGWSSRAASAGLPADATSCGPDFCTIRRVGASGAWIEIFGSAGPGTILPAGATAFADAALAAVDAAGPPAPAPAIESSIPADCDALVPLATVESITGTAGLVAVTTGGGWSEWAEARAIAGDLGCRWMPTDVEEIVVAADWVRGGLWAFERIQDAGALVPAASEISVPGADRALLRCDAAYGTCGVDLLVGPDWIQVTAPEEAWAVDVAEEIAAGLAG
;
A
#
# COMPACT_ATOMS: atom_id res chain seq x y z
N MET A 1 43.88 -38.21 10.92
CA MET A 1 42.65 -39.02 10.85
C MET A 1 41.57 -38.05 10.43
N GLU A 2 41.52 -37.80 9.11
CA GLU A 2 40.72 -36.75 8.48
C GLU A 2 39.43 -37.38 7.95
N THR A 3 38.29 -36.78 8.30
CA THR A 3 36.97 -37.12 7.74
C THR A 3 36.70 -36.30 6.48
N PRO A 4 36.13 -36.91 5.42
CA PRO A 4 35.99 -36.26 4.13
C PRO A 4 34.77 -35.35 4.05
N ASN A 5 34.98 -34.21 3.42
CA ASN A 5 34.03 -33.13 3.18
C ASN A 5 33.09 -33.51 2.02
N ALA A 6 31.80 -33.74 2.29
CA ALA A 6 30.80 -34.07 1.29
C ALA A 6 30.26 -32.79 0.64
N GLY A 7 30.81 -32.45 -0.54
CA GLY A 7 30.34 -31.34 -1.36
C GLY A 7 28.92 -31.57 -1.91
N ARG A 8 27.97 -30.76 -1.45
CA ARG A 8 26.68 -30.56 -2.14
C ARG A 8 26.88 -29.58 -3.30
N ARG A 9 26.75 -30.09 -4.52
CA ARG A 9 26.68 -29.31 -5.75
C ARG A 9 25.32 -28.62 -5.83
N ALA A 10 25.30 -27.29 -5.78
CA ALA A 10 24.16 -26.51 -6.21
C ALA A 10 23.94 -26.73 -7.72
N ARG A 11 22.78 -27.26 -8.11
CA ARG A 11 22.34 -27.29 -9.51
C ARG A 11 21.81 -25.90 -9.85
N ALA A 12 22.58 -25.13 -10.61
CA ALA A 12 22.09 -23.92 -11.25
C ALA A 12 21.10 -24.30 -12.36
N THR A 13 19.83 -23.92 -12.18
CA THR A 13 18.79 -24.08 -13.20
C THR A 13 18.95 -22.97 -14.23
N ILE A 14 19.67 -23.26 -15.31
CA ILE A 14 19.82 -22.36 -16.46
C ILE A 14 18.46 -22.28 -17.18
N ARG A 15 17.69 -21.21 -16.94
CA ARG A 15 16.54 -20.86 -17.79
C ARG A 15 17.08 -20.39 -19.15
N ARG A 16 16.71 -21.10 -20.21
CA ARG A 16 17.01 -20.71 -21.60
C ARG A 16 16.13 -19.52 -22.00
N PRO A 17 16.67 -18.48 -22.64
CA PRO A 17 15.85 -17.42 -23.23
C PRO A 17 15.13 -17.96 -24.48
N GLN A 18 13.82 -17.73 -24.57
CA GLN A 18 13.06 -17.97 -25.80
C GLN A 18 13.17 -16.76 -26.73
N PRO A 19 13.45 -16.94 -28.02
CA PRO A 19 13.48 -15.85 -28.99
C PRO A 19 12.05 -15.48 -29.38
N VAL A 20 11.63 -14.25 -29.07
CA VAL A 20 10.38 -13.67 -29.58
C VAL A 20 10.64 -13.15 -30.99
N LEU A 21 9.98 -13.78 -31.96
CA LEU A 21 9.97 -13.37 -33.37
C LEU A 21 9.19 -12.06 -33.52
N ALA A 22 9.90 -11.01 -33.94
CA ALA A 22 9.31 -9.76 -34.40
C ALA A 22 8.65 -9.96 -35.77
N ALA A 23 7.36 -9.64 -35.87
CA ALA A 23 6.65 -9.46 -37.12
C ALA A 23 6.07 -8.05 -37.14
N GLY A 24 6.63 -7.20 -37.98
CA GLY A 24 6.15 -5.83 -38.19
C GLY A 24 4.97 -5.79 -39.15
N ILE A 25 4.15 -4.74 -39.02
CA ILE A 25 3.26 -4.25 -40.08
C ILE A 25 3.31 -2.72 -40.06
N LEU A 26 3.80 -2.17 -41.18
CA LEU A 26 3.61 -0.79 -41.61
C LEU A 26 2.14 -0.56 -41.99
N ALA A 27 1.56 0.57 -41.59
CA ALA A 27 0.48 1.19 -42.35
C ALA A 27 0.52 2.73 -42.21
N LEU A 28 0.89 3.36 -43.32
CA LEU A 28 0.82 4.78 -43.60
C LEU A 28 -0.62 5.15 -43.97
N ALA A 29 -1.19 6.21 -43.40
CA ALA A 29 -2.26 6.97 -44.06
C ALA A 29 -2.37 8.40 -43.49
N ALA A 30 -1.93 9.36 -44.30
CA ALA A 30 -2.18 10.78 -44.13
C ALA A 30 -3.58 11.13 -44.66
N LEU A 31 -4.29 12.05 -44.00
CA LEU A 31 -5.36 12.84 -44.62
C LEU A 31 -5.40 14.24 -43.99
N ILE A 32 -5.04 15.21 -44.83
CA ILE A 32 -5.16 16.65 -44.62
C ILE A 32 -6.58 17.05 -45.01
N THR A 33 -7.28 17.83 -44.19
CA THR A 33 -8.27 18.80 -44.71
C THR A 33 -8.20 20.12 -43.94
N SER A 34 -7.92 21.17 -44.71
CA SER A 34 -7.95 22.58 -44.36
C SER A 34 -9.39 23.13 -44.45
N GLY A 35 -9.71 24.12 -43.61
CA GLY A 35 -10.94 24.90 -43.71
C GLY A 35 -10.77 26.30 -43.13
N CYS A 36 -10.86 27.31 -44.01
CA CYS A 36 -10.60 28.73 -43.74
C CYS A 36 -11.76 29.50 -43.09
N ALA A 37 -11.38 30.45 -42.22
CA ALA A 37 -11.83 31.86 -42.05
C ALA A 37 -13.32 32.27 -41.85
N SER A 38 -13.59 32.80 -40.63
CA SER A 38 -14.14 34.14 -40.20
C SER A 38 -15.40 34.75 -40.88
N PRO A 39 -16.24 35.59 -40.20
CA PRO A 39 -15.83 36.67 -39.28
C PRO A 39 -16.79 37.08 -38.11
N ALA A 40 -16.32 38.08 -37.35
CA ALA A 40 -17.05 39.20 -36.70
C ALA A 40 -17.27 39.15 -35.17
N ALA A 41 -16.62 40.13 -34.53
CA ALA A 41 -16.69 40.48 -33.13
C ALA A 41 -17.95 41.29 -32.76
N PRO A 42 -18.46 41.14 -31.53
CA PRO A 42 -19.19 42.20 -30.83
C PRO A 42 -18.31 42.89 -29.77
N ALA A 43 -18.67 44.13 -29.49
CA ALA A 43 -17.97 45.17 -28.74
C ALA A 43 -17.69 44.84 -27.26
N PRO A 44 -16.71 45.52 -26.62
CA PRO A 44 -16.46 45.40 -25.19
C PRO A 44 -17.47 46.24 -24.40
N SER A 45 -18.12 45.62 -23.41
CA SER A 45 -18.87 46.34 -22.38
C SER A 45 -18.75 45.64 -21.04
N THR A 46 -18.52 46.48 -20.03
CA THR A 46 -18.72 46.31 -18.58
C THR A 46 -17.77 45.37 -17.83
N ASP A 47 -16.84 46.01 -17.12
CA ASP A 47 -16.47 45.80 -15.71
C ASP A 47 -16.62 44.35 -15.17
N PRO A 48 -15.53 43.62 -14.90
CA PRO A 48 -15.63 42.35 -14.22
C PRO A 48 -16.02 42.59 -12.75
N ALA A 49 -17.24 42.20 -12.41
CA ALA A 49 -17.61 41.95 -11.02
C ALA A 49 -16.60 40.96 -10.41
N PRO A 50 -16.17 41.16 -9.15
CA PRO A 50 -15.30 40.20 -8.47
C PRO A 50 -15.95 38.81 -8.55
N PRO A 51 -15.17 37.76 -8.86
CA PRO A 51 -15.70 36.41 -8.92
C PRO A 51 -16.38 36.09 -7.59
N PRO A 52 -17.57 35.48 -7.60
CA PRO A 52 -18.17 34.98 -6.37
C PRO A 52 -17.17 34.02 -5.72
N GLU A 53 -16.93 34.20 -4.43
CA GLU A 53 -16.24 33.21 -3.59
C GLU A 53 -17.08 31.93 -3.65
N THR A 54 -16.77 31.07 -4.61
CA THR A 54 -17.30 29.71 -4.65
C THR A 54 -16.59 28.99 -3.51
N SER A 55 -17.21 29.01 -2.33
CA SER A 55 -16.87 28.07 -1.27
C SER A 55 -17.10 26.67 -1.83
N THR A 56 -16.03 26.01 -2.24
CA THR A 56 -16.07 24.59 -2.57
C THR A 56 -16.63 23.89 -1.34
N PRO A 57 -17.72 23.11 -1.45
CA PRO A 57 -18.22 22.36 -0.31
C PRO A 57 -17.12 21.39 0.11
N THR A 58 -16.54 21.59 1.29
CA THR A 58 -15.73 20.56 1.95
C THR A 58 -16.61 19.33 2.04
N ALA A 59 -16.17 18.23 1.43
CA ALA A 59 -16.92 16.98 1.49
C ALA A 59 -17.13 16.61 2.96
N GLU A 60 -18.39 16.42 3.36
CA GLU A 60 -18.70 16.02 4.73
C GLU A 60 -18.07 14.64 4.99
N PRO A 61 -17.47 14.40 6.17
CA PRO A 61 -16.89 13.09 6.50
C PRO A 61 -17.93 12.00 6.31
N ASP A 62 -17.59 10.94 5.58
CA ASP A 62 -18.47 9.77 5.42
C ASP A 62 -18.60 9.07 6.78
N SER A 63 -19.70 9.34 7.49
CA SER A 63 -19.95 8.82 8.82
C SER A 63 -20.54 7.41 8.81
N ARG A 64 -20.53 6.72 7.66
CA ARG A 64 -21.04 5.34 7.57
C ARG A 64 -20.15 4.40 8.41
N PRO A 65 -20.75 3.47 9.17
CA PRO A 65 -19.98 2.42 9.84
C PRO A 65 -19.06 1.71 8.85
N GLY A 66 -17.79 1.57 9.22
CA GLY A 66 -16.77 0.94 8.39
C GLY A 66 -16.25 1.79 7.23
N ALA A 67 -16.52 3.10 7.19
CA ALA A 67 -15.86 4.04 6.28
C ALA A 67 -14.38 4.22 6.62
N GLN A 68 -13.59 4.64 5.63
CA GLN A 68 -12.19 4.98 5.85
C GLN A 68 -12.10 6.15 6.85
N PRO A 69 -11.18 6.09 7.83
CA PRO A 69 -10.89 7.25 8.67
C PRO A 69 -10.50 8.48 7.86
N ALA A 70 -11.01 9.63 8.27
CA ALA A 70 -10.63 10.92 7.70
C ALA A 70 -9.16 11.25 8.01
N SER A 71 -8.54 12.03 7.12
CA SER A 71 -7.19 12.57 7.34
C SER A 71 -7.15 13.43 8.60
N ARG A 72 -6.15 13.21 9.45
CA ARG A 72 -5.91 14.01 10.66
C ARG A 72 -5.37 15.42 10.34
N TYR A 73 -4.93 15.64 9.10
CA TYR A 73 -4.52 16.97 8.61
C TYR A 73 -5.64 17.68 7.85
N ASP A 74 -6.82 17.06 7.67
CA ASP A 74 -7.92 17.60 6.85
C ASP A 74 -7.47 18.01 5.43
N LEU A 75 -6.50 17.25 4.89
CA LEU A 75 -5.98 17.43 3.54
C LEU A 75 -6.47 16.30 2.64
N SER A 76 -6.87 16.64 1.42
CA SER A 76 -7.00 15.72 0.29
C SER A 76 -5.68 15.56 -0.47
N CYS A 77 -5.62 14.61 -1.39
CA CYS A 77 -4.43 14.40 -2.23
C CYS A 77 -4.14 15.59 -3.17
N ASP A 78 -5.18 16.27 -3.66
CA ASP A 78 -5.03 17.46 -4.51
C ASP A 78 -4.55 18.69 -3.73
N GLU A 79 -4.87 18.76 -2.43
CA GLU A 79 -4.39 19.81 -1.53
C GLU A 79 -2.98 19.53 -1.02
N LEU A 80 -2.58 18.25 -0.90
CA LEU A 80 -1.24 17.86 -0.49
C LEU A 80 -0.20 18.31 -1.52
N VAL A 81 -0.47 18.08 -2.80
CA VAL A 81 0.42 18.45 -3.91
C VAL A 81 -0.41 18.76 -5.15
N PRO A 82 -0.16 19.89 -5.82
CA PRO A 82 -0.83 20.20 -7.07
C PRO A 82 -0.52 19.15 -8.13
N THR A 83 -1.51 18.66 -8.87
CA THR A 83 -1.32 17.66 -9.95
C THR A 83 -0.27 18.09 -10.98
N GLN A 84 -0.15 19.40 -11.24
CA GLN A 84 0.86 19.94 -12.14
C GLN A 84 2.30 19.65 -11.69
N ALA A 85 2.55 19.58 -10.37
CA ALA A 85 3.88 19.27 -9.83
C ALA A 85 4.29 17.81 -10.12
N VAL A 86 3.34 16.90 -10.33
CA VAL A 86 3.62 15.52 -10.76
C VAL A 86 4.17 15.51 -12.19
N SER A 87 3.62 16.34 -13.08
CA SER A 87 4.10 16.46 -14.47
C SER A 87 5.52 17.02 -14.57
N ASP A 88 5.99 17.74 -13.54
CA ASP A 88 7.36 18.26 -13.50
C ASP A 88 8.39 17.20 -13.04
N MET A 89 7.93 16.07 -12.50
CA MET A 89 8.78 14.96 -12.06
C MET A 89 9.07 13.93 -13.15
N PHE A 90 8.12 13.74 -14.08
CA PHE A 90 8.12 12.63 -15.04
C PHE A 90 7.99 13.14 -16.48
N ASP A 91 8.59 12.39 -17.41
CA ASP A 91 8.47 12.62 -18.85
C ASP A 91 7.25 11.93 -19.49
N VAL A 92 6.50 11.16 -18.69
CA VAL A 92 5.27 10.49 -19.07
C VAL A 92 4.08 11.07 -18.31
N PRO A 93 2.88 11.13 -18.92
CA PRO A 93 1.68 11.57 -18.20
C PRO A 93 1.32 10.57 -17.11
N LEU A 94 1.04 11.09 -15.91
CA LEU A 94 0.58 10.33 -14.76
C LEU A 94 -0.78 10.88 -14.30
N GLU A 95 -1.66 9.99 -13.88
CA GLU A 95 -3.01 10.33 -13.39
C GLU A 95 -3.16 9.87 -11.94
N PRO A 96 -4.03 10.53 -11.14
CA PRO A 96 -4.36 10.05 -9.81
C PRO A 96 -4.91 8.62 -9.86
N VAL A 97 -4.42 7.75 -8.97
CA VAL A 97 -4.88 6.37 -8.81
C VAL A 97 -5.07 6.04 -7.34
N ASP A 98 -5.84 4.99 -7.06
CA ASP A 98 -6.02 4.50 -5.69
C ASP A 98 -4.85 3.57 -5.29
N PRO A 99 -4.04 3.94 -4.28
CA PRO A 99 -2.86 3.17 -3.89
C PRO A 99 -3.19 1.80 -3.29
N LEU A 100 -4.41 1.57 -2.81
CA LEU A 100 -4.83 0.25 -2.35
C LEU A 100 -5.11 -0.68 -3.52
N VAL A 101 -5.74 -0.14 -4.57
CA VAL A 101 -6.08 -0.86 -5.79
C VAL A 101 -4.82 -1.24 -6.57
N THR A 102 -3.89 -0.31 -6.75
CA THR A 102 -2.60 -0.56 -7.44
C THR A 102 -1.79 -1.64 -6.72
N ALA A 103 -1.72 -1.56 -5.39
CA ALA A 103 -0.99 -2.52 -4.56
C ALA A 103 -1.63 -3.90 -4.53
N ALA A 104 -2.96 -4.00 -4.43
CA ALA A 104 -3.67 -5.28 -4.49
C ALA A 104 -3.56 -5.95 -5.86
N SER A 105 -3.40 -5.16 -6.92
CA SER A 105 -3.21 -5.63 -8.29
C SER A 105 -1.81 -6.16 -8.58
N ALA A 106 -0.86 -5.93 -7.66
CA ALA A 106 0.54 -6.33 -7.80
C ALA A 106 0.98 -7.39 -6.77
N GLY A 107 0.07 -7.90 -5.92
CA GLY A 107 0.42 -9.00 -5.02
C GLY A 107 -0.66 -9.40 -4.03
N ILE A 108 -0.30 -10.41 -3.23
CA ILE A 108 -1.25 -11.05 -2.31
C ILE A 108 -1.24 -10.48 -0.88
N ALA A 109 -0.33 -9.58 -0.53
CA ALA A 109 -0.32 -8.98 0.82
C ALA A 109 -1.44 -7.95 0.98
N VAL A 110 -1.89 -7.75 2.22
CA VAL A 110 -2.60 -6.53 2.63
C VAL A 110 -1.75 -5.31 2.18
N PRO A 111 -2.31 -4.39 1.37
CA PRO A 111 -1.58 -3.21 0.93
C PRO A 111 -1.06 -2.41 2.11
N ARG A 112 0.23 -2.07 2.10
CA ARG A 112 0.86 -1.34 3.21
C ARG A 112 0.13 -0.03 3.57
N MET A 113 -0.42 0.67 2.59
CA MET A 113 -1.10 1.95 2.84
C MET A 113 -2.33 1.84 3.73
N THR A 114 -2.90 0.66 3.95
CA THR A 114 -4.05 0.48 4.85
C THR A 114 -3.76 0.95 6.26
N SER A 115 -2.59 0.63 6.83
CA SER A 115 -2.25 1.04 8.20
C SER A 115 -2.00 2.55 8.31
N ILE A 116 -1.46 3.18 7.26
CA ILE A 116 -1.29 4.65 7.22
C ILE A 116 -2.67 5.33 7.21
N LEU A 117 -3.58 4.87 6.36
CA LEU A 117 -4.93 5.40 6.27
C LEU A 117 -5.76 5.12 7.54
N SER A 118 -5.55 3.96 8.19
CA SER A 118 -6.28 3.57 9.41
C SER A 118 -6.02 4.52 10.58
N ILE A 119 -4.82 5.10 10.67
CA ILE A 119 -4.47 6.07 11.71
C ILE A 119 -4.79 7.52 11.30
N GLY A 120 -5.56 7.71 10.22
CA GLY A 120 -5.87 9.02 9.65
C GLY A 120 -4.68 9.71 8.99
N GLY A 121 -3.72 8.94 8.48
CA GLY A 121 -2.67 9.44 7.58
C GLY A 121 -3.17 9.63 6.16
N LEU A 122 -2.24 9.94 5.25
CA LEU A 122 -2.51 10.10 3.82
C LEU A 122 -1.66 9.12 3.02
N ALA A 123 -2.23 8.62 1.93
CA ALA A 123 -1.54 7.89 0.88
C ALA A 123 -2.11 8.35 -0.45
N CYS A 124 -1.29 9.02 -1.25
CA CYS A 124 -1.69 9.62 -2.53
C CYS A 124 -0.76 9.12 -3.63
N GLU A 125 -1.34 8.52 -4.67
CA GLU A 125 -0.57 7.96 -5.78
C GLU A 125 -1.00 8.59 -7.11
N TRP A 126 -0.01 8.89 -7.94
CA TRP A 126 -0.18 9.22 -9.35
C TRP A 126 0.66 8.25 -10.17
N SER A 127 0.06 7.57 -11.14
CA SER A 127 0.79 6.60 -11.95
C SER A 127 0.26 6.51 -13.39
N ASN A 128 0.93 5.72 -14.21
CA ASN A 128 0.48 5.35 -15.55
C ASN A 128 -0.56 4.20 -15.55
N GLY A 129 -1.12 3.85 -14.39
CA GLY A 129 -2.12 2.80 -14.22
C GLY A 129 -1.56 1.38 -14.14
N GLU A 130 -0.24 1.21 -14.25
CA GLU A 130 0.38 -0.10 -14.04
C GLU A 130 0.35 -0.49 -12.55
N PRO A 131 0.16 -1.79 -12.22
CA PRO A 131 0.20 -2.25 -10.84
C PRO A 131 1.58 -2.06 -10.18
N TYR A 132 1.57 -1.62 -8.93
CA TYR A 132 2.75 -1.48 -8.09
C TYR A 132 2.43 -1.81 -6.64
N ASN A 133 3.30 -2.60 -6.01
CA ASN A 133 3.22 -2.93 -4.61
C ASN A 133 4.61 -2.75 -3.96
N SER A 134 4.73 -1.91 -2.93
CA SER A 134 6.03 -1.64 -2.30
C SER A 134 6.66 -2.84 -1.57
N GLN A 135 5.92 -3.94 -1.39
CA GLN A 135 6.44 -5.19 -0.84
C GLN A 135 6.95 -6.15 -1.92
N TYR A 136 6.28 -6.22 -3.08
CA TYR A 136 6.61 -7.17 -4.15
C TYR A 136 7.27 -6.53 -5.38
N GLY A 137 7.37 -5.21 -5.40
CA GLY A 137 7.70 -4.43 -6.59
C GLY A 137 6.47 -4.20 -7.47
N GLY A 138 6.71 -3.73 -8.69
CA GLY A 138 5.66 -3.50 -9.67
C GLY A 138 6.01 -4.06 -11.03
N ASN A 139 5.10 -3.85 -11.98
CA ASN A 139 5.39 -4.04 -13.40
C ASN A 139 6.66 -3.23 -13.76
N PRO A 140 7.64 -3.77 -14.50
CA PRO A 140 8.78 -2.99 -15.00
C PRO A 140 8.39 -1.73 -15.80
N ALA A 141 7.17 -1.67 -16.33
CA ALA A 141 6.60 -0.51 -17.00
C ALA A 141 5.99 0.53 -16.04
N TYR A 142 5.92 0.25 -14.73
CA TYR A 142 5.35 1.16 -13.74
C TYR A 142 6.13 2.47 -13.68
N ALA A 143 5.42 3.55 -13.98
CA ALA A 143 5.86 4.90 -13.74
C ALA A 143 4.84 5.58 -12.82
N GLY A 144 5.30 6.13 -11.71
CA GLY A 144 4.43 6.73 -10.72
C GLY A 144 5.16 7.33 -9.52
N VAL A 145 4.42 8.09 -8.73
CA VAL A 145 4.83 8.64 -7.45
C VAL A 145 3.77 8.34 -6.39
N LEU A 146 4.22 7.84 -5.24
CA LEU A 146 3.44 7.63 -4.03
C LEU A 146 3.92 8.60 -2.96
N VAL A 147 3.00 9.32 -2.34
CA VAL A 147 3.24 10.18 -1.17
C VAL A 147 2.49 9.60 0.00
N THR A 148 3.19 9.34 1.10
CA THR A 148 2.62 8.92 2.36
C THR A 148 2.86 9.97 3.43
N VAL A 149 1.87 10.20 4.29
CA VAL A 149 1.99 11.09 5.44
C VAL A 149 1.51 10.34 6.68
N VAL A 150 2.44 10.09 7.60
CA VAL A 150 2.18 9.46 8.89
C VAL A 150 2.11 10.55 9.96
N PRO A 151 0.95 10.74 10.61
CA PRO A 151 0.82 11.73 11.68
C PRO A 151 1.54 11.27 12.95
N GLU A 152 2.23 12.19 13.63
CA GLU A 152 2.81 11.91 14.95
C GLU A 152 1.69 11.61 15.97
N GLN A 153 2.00 10.77 16.95
CA GLN A 153 1.12 10.46 18.07
C GLN A 153 1.36 11.43 19.22
N ASP A 154 0.38 11.64 20.10
CA ASP A 154 0.56 12.49 21.30
C ASP A 154 1.69 11.98 22.22
N THR A 155 2.00 10.68 22.15
CA THR A 155 3.10 10.04 22.88
C THR A 155 4.45 10.12 22.17
N GLY A 156 4.51 10.75 20.99
CA GLY A 156 5.63 10.71 20.07
C GLY A 156 5.76 9.38 19.33
N TRP A 157 6.86 9.24 18.59
CA TRP A 157 7.22 8.04 17.84
C TRP A 157 7.57 6.86 18.76
N SER A 158 7.38 5.64 18.25
CA SER A 158 7.72 4.43 18.99
C SER A 158 9.19 4.43 19.42
N SER A 159 9.49 3.84 20.58
CA SER A 159 10.88 3.68 21.06
C SER A 159 11.76 2.98 20.03
N ARG A 160 11.12 2.09 19.27
CA ARG A 160 11.70 1.33 18.20
C ARG A 160 12.10 2.32 17.06
N ALA A 161 11.20 3.16 16.55
CA ALA A 161 11.53 4.18 15.53
C ALA A 161 12.59 5.18 16.00
N ALA A 162 12.45 5.65 17.25
CA ALA A 162 13.43 6.55 17.87
C ALA A 162 14.84 5.93 17.94
N SER A 163 14.95 4.63 18.21
CA SER A 163 16.24 3.91 18.23
C SER A 163 16.90 3.80 16.85
N ALA A 164 16.11 3.84 15.78
CA ALA A 164 16.58 3.89 14.41
C ALA A 164 16.92 5.31 13.93
N GLY A 165 16.70 6.33 14.76
CA GLY A 165 16.88 7.73 14.39
C GLY A 165 15.85 8.21 13.37
N LEU A 166 14.63 7.70 13.44
CA LEU A 166 13.53 8.02 12.53
C LEU A 166 12.34 8.65 13.29
N PRO A 167 11.52 9.49 12.63
CA PRO A 167 11.71 10.00 11.27
C PRO A 167 12.88 10.97 11.15
N ALA A 168 13.48 11.05 9.96
CA ALA A 168 14.55 11.99 9.65
C ALA A 168 14.54 12.35 8.16
N ASP A 169 14.89 13.61 7.87
CA ASP A 169 15.03 14.09 6.50
C ASP A 169 16.09 13.30 5.75
N ALA A 170 15.75 12.87 4.55
CA ALA A 170 16.68 12.19 3.66
C ALA A 170 16.24 12.30 2.21
N THR A 171 17.21 12.25 1.30
CA THR A 171 16.96 12.22 -0.14
C THR A 171 17.90 11.19 -0.76
N SER A 172 17.33 10.27 -1.54
CA SER A 172 18.08 9.25 -2.27
C SER A 172 17.44 9.06 -3.64
N CYS A 173 18.04 9.64 -4.68
CA CYS A 173 17.50 9.57 -6.03
C CYS A 173 18.54 9.01 -7.00
N GLY A 174 18.11 8.01 -7.76
CA GLY A 174 18.78 7.47 -8.93
C GLY A 174 18.14 7.99 -10.23
N PRO A 175 18.53 7.44 -11.39
CA PRO A 175 17.95 7.83 -12.67
C PRO A 175 16.47 7.43 -12.80
N ASP A 176 16.10 6.28 -12.25
CA ASP A 176 14.81 5.60 -12.43
C ASP A 176 13.97 5.49 -11.15
N PHE A 177 14.54 5.84 -9.98
CA PHE A 177 13.83 5.87 -8.70
C PHE A 177 14.24 7.08 -7.86
N CYS A 178 13.36 7.52 -6.97
CA CYS A 178 13.66 8.62 -6.06
C CYS A 178 12.86 8.45 -4.77
N THR A 179 13.57 8.40 -3.65
CA THR A 179 12.96 8.37 -2.31
C THR A 179 13.33 9.65 -1.59
N ILE A 180 12.32 10.37 -1.13
CA ILE A 180 12.49 11.61 -0.36
C ILE A 180 11.69 11.50 0.92
N ARG A 181 12.34 11.75 2.04
CA ARG A 181 11.74 11.80 3.38
C ARG A 181 11.82 13.22 3.92
N ARG A 182 10.74 13.68 4.53
CA ARG A 182 10.62 14.97 5.21
C ARG A 182 9.99 14.79 6.58
N VAL A 183 10.41 15.61 7.54
CA VAL A 183 9.78 15.73 8.85
C VAL A 183 9.09 17.09 8.96
N GLY A 184 7.77 17.07 9.10
CA GLY A 184 6.95 18.27 9.29
C GLY A 184 7.23 18.96 10.62
N ALA A 185 6.89 20.24 10.70
CA ALA A 185 6.96 21.04 11.93
C ALA A 185 6.06 20.48 13.04
N SER A 186 4.97 19.80 12.67
CA SER A 186 4.07 19.06 13.56
C SER A 186 4.60 17.66 13.95
N GLY A 187 5.81 17.31 13.50
CA GLY A 187 6.41 15.99 13.67
C GLY A 187 6.06 15.00 12.57
N ALA A 188 5.14 15.33 11.65
CA ALA A 188 4.68 14.44 10.56
C ALA A 188 5.83 13.75 9.81
N TRP A 189 5.75 12.44 9.59
CA TRP A 189 6.67 11.72 8.70
C TRP A 189 6.06 11.67 7.31
N ILE A 190 6.68 12.39 6.37
CA ILE A 190 6.30 12.41 4.97
C ILE A 190 7.32 11.59 4.18
N GLU A 191 6.85 10.59 3.43
CA GLU A 191 7.69 9.79 2.55
C GLU A 191 7.15 9.82 1.13
N ILE A 192 8.07 10.01 0.18
CA ILE A 192 7.78 10.12 -1.24
C ILE A 192 8.63 9.09 -1.95
N PHE A 193 7.97 8.21 -2.68
CA PHE A 193 8.60 7.22 -3.51
C PHE A 193 8.17 7.43 -4.96
N GLY A 194 9.12 7.70 -5.85
CA GLY A 194 8.91 7.74 -7.29
C GLY A 194 9.65 6.61 -8.00
N SER A 195 9.03 6.06 -9.05
CA SER A 195 9.63 5.14 -10.02
C SER A 195 9.27 5.62 -11.43
N ALA A 196 10.23 5.65 -12.36
CA ALA A 196 9.98 6.07 -13.75
C ALA A 196 9.84 4.91 -14.74
N GLY A 197 9.95 3.66 -14.30
CA GLY A 197 9.95 2.51 -15.20
C GLY A 197 11.07 2.65 -16.25
N PRO A 198 10.77 2.63 -17.57
CA PRO A 198 11.78 2.87 -18.61
C PRO A 198 12.17 4.35 -18.79
N GLY A 199 11.49 5.28 -18.11
CA GLY A 199 11.71 6.73 -18.19
C GLY A 199 12.79 7.25 -17.22
N THR A 200 12.69 8.53 -16.87
CA THR A 200 13.61 9.18 -15.90
C THR A 200 12.85 10.03 -14.90
N ILE A 201 13.27 9.99 -13.63
CA ILE A 201 12.79 10.92 -12.61
C ILE A 201 13.68 12.16 -12.60
N LEU A 202 13.08 13.34 -12.72
CA LEU A 202 13.80 14.61 -12.63
C LEU A 202 14.02 14.98 -11.16
N PRO A 203 15.27 14.94 -10.62
CA PRO A 203 15.49 15.09 -9.18
C PRO A 203 15.09 16.46 -8.62
N ALA A 204 15.21 17.51 -9.44
CA ALA A 204 14.77 18.86 -9.07
C ALA A 204 13.25 18.94 -8.94
N GLY A 205 12.50 18.31 -9.86
CA GLY A 205 11.05 18.20 -9.77
C GLY A 205 10.63 17.40 -8.55
N ALA A 206 11.29 16.26 -8.28
CA ALA A 206 11.00 15.43 -7.12
C ALA A 206 11.21 16.18 -5.79
N THR A 207 12.30 16.96 -5.69
CA THR A 207 12.56 17.78 -4.51
C THR A 207 11.52 18.87 -4.34
N ALA A 208 11.18 19.60 -5.41
CA ALA A 208 10.14 20.64 -5.35
C ALA A 208 8.77 20.08 -4.97
N PHE A 209 8.42 18.90 -5.50
CA PHE A 209 7.22 18.18 -5.13
C PHE A 209 7.21 17.78 -3.65
N ALA A 210 8.34 17.29 -3.13
CA ALA A 210 8.47 16.97 -1.72
C ALA A 210 8.35 18.18 -0.79
N ASP A 211 8.94 19.30 -1.19
CA ASP A 211 8.89 20.52 -0.41
C ASP A 211 7.47 21.14 -0.45
N ALA A 212 6.72 20.95 -1.55
CA ALA A 212 5.31 21.32 -1.64
C ALA A 212 4.42 20.47 -0.70
N ALA A 213 4.61 19.15 -0.69
CA ALA A 213 3.90 18.26 0.24
C ALA A 213 4.17 18.63 1.71
N LEU A 214 5.43 18.89 2.05
CA LEU A 214 5.83 19.38 3.37
C LEU A 214 5.14 20.69 3.73
N ALA A 215 5.16 21.67 2.82
CA ALA A 215 4.53 22.97 3.06
C ALA A 215 3.01 22.85 3.28
N ALA A 216 2.32 21.95 2.56
CA ALA A 216 0.90 21.70 2.75
C ALA A 216 0.60 21.11 4.13
N VAL A 217 1.36 20.09 4.56
CA VAL A 217 1.23 19.48 5.89
C VAL A 217 1.52 20.49 7.00
N ASP A 218 2.59 21.27 6.86
CA ASP A 218 2.94 22.31 7.84
C ASP A 218 1.87 23.41 7.94
N ALA A 219 1.24 23.76 6.82
CA ALA A 219 0.16 24.74 6.78
C ALA A 219 -1.14 24.23 7.41
N ALA A 220 -1.44 22.92 7.29
CA ALA A 220 -2.56 22.29 7.97
C ALA A 220 -2.40 22.29 9.50
N GLY A 221 -1.16 22.29 9.98
CA GLY A 221 -0.84 22.39 11.40
C GLY A 221 -0.81 21.04 12.13
N PRO A 222 -1.00 21.02 13.45
CA PRO A 222 -0.97 19.77 14.23
C PRO A 222 -2.08 18.80 13.80
N PRO A 223 -1.82 17.48 13.79
CA PRO A 223 -2.84 16.51 13.44
C PRO A 223 -3.96 16.49 14.49
N ALA A 224 -5.20 16.30 14.05
CA ALA A 224 -6.32 15.96 14.92
C ALA A 224 -6.01 14.69 15.76
N PRO A 225 -6.76 14.38 16.83
CA PRO A 225 -6.59 13.12 17.55
C PRO A 225 -6.80 11.89 16.65
N ALA A 226 -6.12 10.79 16.97
CA ALA A 226 -6.33 9.54 16.26
C ALA A 226 -7.77 9.03 16.46
N PRO A 227 -8.41 8.44 15.42
CA PRO A 227 -9.71 7.82 15.56
C PRO A 227 -9.61 6.62 16.51
N ALA A 228 -10.63 6.44 17.35
CA ALA A 228 -10.78 5.20 18.09
C ALA A 228 -11.24 4.10 17.12
N ILE A 229 -10.50 2.99 17.08
CA ILE A 229 -10.88 1.82 16.29
C ILE A 229 -11.33 0.74 17.27
N GLU A 230 -12.59 0.35 17.18
CA GLU A 230 -13.10 -0.83 17.87
C GLU A 230 -12.76 -2.07 17.05
N SER A 231 -12.13 -3.07 17.68
CA SER A 231 -11.76 -4.33 17.06
C SER A 231 -11.82 -5.45 18.07
N SER A 232 -12.22 -6.64 17.63
CA SER A 232 -12.19 -7.86 18.44
C SER A 232 -10.84 -8.58 18.36
N ILE A 233 -9.95 -8.18 17.46
CA ILE A 233 -8.66 -8.85 17.23
C ILE A 233 -7.74 -8.64 18.45
N PRO A 234 -7.38 -9.72 19.17
CA PRO A 234 -6.46 -9.62 20.31
C PRO A 234 -5.06 -9.18 19.86
N ALA A 235 -4.33 -8.54 20.79
CA ALA A 235 -2.95 -8.12 20.52
C ALA A 235 -1.93 -9.29 20.59
N ASP A 236 -2.31 -10.38 21.23
CA ASP A 236 -1.46 -11.55 21.46
C ASP A 236 -1.78 -12.66 20.44
N CYS A 237 -0.74 -13.26 19.87
CA CYS A 237 -0.90 -14.28 18.84
C CYS A 237 -1.49 -15.59 19.36
N ASP A 238 -1.16 -16.00 20.58
CA ASP A 238 -1.74 -17.22 21.17
C ASP A 238 -3.22 -17.03 21.53
N ALA A 239 -3.62 -15.79 21.84
CA ALA A 239 -5.03 -15.44 21.99
C ALA A 239 -5.79 -15.42 20.65
N LEU A 240 -5.12 -15.13 19.53
CA LEU A 240 -5.71 -15.18 18.19
C LEU A 240 -5.85 -16.63 17.70
N VAL A 241 -4.73 -17.37 17.66
CA VAL A 241 -4.68 -18.81 17.39
C VAL A 241 -3.58 -19.42 18.24
N PRO A 242 -3.88 -20.39 19.12
CA PRO A 242 -2.86 -21.02 19.94
C PRO A 242 -1.75 -21.63 19.07
N LEU A 243 -0.49 -21.43 19.46
CA LEU A 243 0.69 -22.00 18.77
C LEU A 243 0.54 -23.50 18.48
N ALA A 244 0.06 -24.27 19.46
CA ALA A 244 -0.14 -25.71 19.33
C ALA A 244 -1.13 -26.08 18.22
N THR A 245 -2.13 -25.24 17.95
CA THR A 245 -3.07 -25.41 16.85
C THR A 245 -2.37 -25.19 15.52
N VAL A 246 -1.54 -24.14 15.40
CA VAL A 246 -0.76 -23.88 14.17
C VAL A 246 0.24 -25.00 13.88
N GLU A 247 0.95 -25.50 14.89
CA GLU A 247 1.85 -26.65 14.75
C GLU A 247 1.10 -27.91 14.32
N SER A 248 -0.11 -28.13 14.86
CA SER A 248 -0.96 -29.26 14.49
C SER A 248 -1.43 -29.18 13.04
N ILE A 249 -1.87 -28.01 12.57
CA ILE A 249 -2.34 -27.79 11.19
C ILE A 249 -1.19 -27.97 10.20
N THR A 250 -0.05 -27.35 10.49
CA THR A 250 1.09 -27.33 9.55
C THR A 250 1.97 -28.57 9.63
N GLY A 251 1.82 -29.38 10.69
CA GLY A 251 2.73 -30.49 10.99
C GLY A 251 4.16 -30.04 11.30
N THR A 252 4.39 -28.75 11.55
CA THR A 252 5.70 -28.17 11.84
C THR A 252 5.81 -27.92 13.33
N ALA A 253 6.73 -28.61 14.00
CA ALA A 253 6.97 -28.46 15.43
C ALA A 253 8.10 -27.47 15.73
N GLY A 254 8.10 -26.91 16.93
CA GLY A 254 9.12 -25.95 17.37
C GLY A 254 8.93 -24.56 16.77
N LEU A 255 7.70 -24.22 16.42
CA LEU A 255 7.36 -22.88 15.95
C LEU A 255 7.40 -21.89 17.13
N VAL A 256 7.61 -20.63 16.81
CA VAL A 256 7.35 -19.50 17.71
C VAL A 256 6.41 -18.53 17.04
N ALA A 257 5.53 -17.92 17.82
CA ALA A 257 4.70 -16.81 17.39
C ALA A 257 5.45 -15.50 17.65
N VAL A 258 5.57 -14.66 16.63
CA VAL A 258 6.14 -13.32 16.74
C VAL A 258 5.22 -12.28 16.13
N THR A 259 5.14 -11.13 16.78
CA THR A 259 4.51 -9.93 16.21
C THR A 259 5.62 -9.05 15.62
N THR A 260 5.54 -8.76 14.33
CA THR A 260 6.55 -7.93 13.67
C THR A 260 5.96 -7.13 12.53
N GLY A 261 6.21 -5.83 12.55
CA GLY A 261 5.91 -4.93 11.43
C GLY A 261 6.91 -5.03 10.28
N GLY A 262 7.87 -5.98 10.32
CA GLY A 262 8.93 -6.08 9.32
C GLY A 262 10.10 -5.12 9.57
N GLY A 263 10.63 -4.56 8.47
CA GLY A 263 11.74 -3.60 8.47
C GLY A 263 11.38 -2.22 8.99
N TRP A 264 12.30 -1.26 8.85
CA TRP A 264 12.12 0.11 9.30
C TRP A 264 11.59 1.01 8.20
N SER A 265 10.34 1.48 8.33
CA SER A 265 9.74 2.46 7.45
C SER A 265 8.58 3.20 8.14
N GLU A 266 8.08 4.24 7.51
CA GLU A 266 6.90 5.00 7.90
C GLU A 266 5.66 4.11 8.01
N TRP A 267 5.49 3.17 7.08
CA TRP A 267 4.44 2.17 7.12
C TRP A 267 4.56 1.26 8.34
N ALA A 268 5.76 0.77 8.66
CA ALA A 268 5.94 -0.13 9.80
C ALA A 268 5.59 0.56 11.12
N GLU A 269 5.89 1.87 11.20
CA GLU A 269 5.47 2.71 12.33
C GLU A 269 3.96 2.92 12.34
N ALA A 270 3.34 3.25 11.21
CA ALA A 270 1.88 3.37 11.11
C ALA A 270 1.15 2.08 11.50
N ARG A 271 1.72 0.93 11.11
CA ARG A 271 1.24 -0.40 11.48
C ARG A 271 1.34 -0.66 12.98
N ALA A 272 2.42 -0.22 13.63
CA ALA A 272 2.54 -0.30 15.09
C ALA A 272 1.50 0.59 15.79
N ILE A 273 1.27 1.81 15.30
CA ILE A 273 0.30 2.76 15.84
C ILE A 273 -1.14 2.24 15.69
N ALA A 274 -1.50 1.71 14.52
CA ALA A 274 -2.79 1.05 14.28
C ALA A 274 -2.96 -0.25 15.09
N GLY A 275 -1.83 -0.79 15.58
CA GLY A 275 -1.74 -2.10 16.21
C GLY A 275 -1.94 -3.24 15.20
N ASP A 276 -1.73 -2.99 13.91
CA ASP A 276 -1.91 -3.93 12.82
C ASP A 276 -0.74 -4.91 12.66
N LEU A 277 0.17 -5.05 13.63
CA LEU A 277 1.48 -5.74 13.51
C LEU A 277 1.43 -7.20 13.02
N GLY A 278 0.26 -7.86 13.05
CA GLY A 278 0.11 -9.23 12.56
C GLY A 278 0.79 -10.27 13.44
N CYS A 279 0.49 -11.54 13.15
CA CYS A 279 1.14 -12.71 13.72
C CYS A 279 1.95 -13.44 12.64
N ARG A 280 3.11 -13.95 13.03
CA ARG A 280 3.96 -14.81 12.21
C ARG A 280 4.33 -16.03 13.03
N TRP A 281 4.13 -17.21 12.45
CA TRP A 281 4.57 -18.47 13.02
C TRP A 281 5.73 -19.00 12.18
N MET A 282 6.88 -19.16 12.82
CA MET A 282 8.14 -19.51 12.17
C MET A 282 9.01 -20.39 13.08
N PRO A 283 9.88 -21.25 12.53
CA PRO A 283 10.84 -21.98 13.33
C PRO A 283 11.86 -21.03 13.97
N THR A 284 12.44 -21.43 15.11
CA THR A 284 13.41 -20.59 15.83
C THR A 284 14.78 -20.50 15.17
N ASP A 285 15.10 -21.42 14.27
CA ASP A 285 16.42 -21.58 13.65
C ASP A 285 16.49 -21.03 12.21
N VAL A 286 15.35 -20.66 11.62
CA VAL A 286 15.27 -20.08 10.27
C VAL A 286 14.34 -18.87 10.22
N GLU A 287 14.65 -17.91 9.37
CA GLU A 287 13.81 -16.73 9.12
C GLU A 287 12.69 -17.02 8.11
N GLU A 288 12.17 -18.26 8.09
CA GLU A 288 11.13 -18.70 7.16
C GLU A 288 9.75 -18.69 7.86
N ILE A 289 8.83 -17.92 7.30
CA ILE A 289 7.45 -17.85 7.78
C ILE A 289 6.68 -19.08 7.28
N VAL A 290 6.11 -19.86 8.20
CA VAL A 290 5.28 -21.03 7.88
C VAL A 290 3.83 -20.62 7.67
N VAL A 291 3.31 -19.78 8.57
CA VAL A 291 1.99 -19.14 8.44
C VAL A 291 2.10 -17.70 8.93
N ALA A 292 1.34 -16.81 8.32
CA ALA A 292 1.17 -15.42 8.76
C ALA A 292 -0.30 -15.06 8.83
N ALA A 293 -0.67 -14.26 9.81
CA ALA A 293 -1.94 -13.55 9.85
C ALA A 293 -1.66 -12.04 9.91
N ASP A 294 -2.05 -11.32 8.89
CA ASP A 294 -2.06 -9.86 8.86
C ASP A 294 -3.47 -9.36 9.10
N TRP A 295 -3.64 -8.14 9.60
CA TRP A 295 -4.96 -7.56 9.77
C TRP A 295 -4.96 -6.06 9.61
N VAL A 296 -6.15 -5.53 9.33
CA VAL A 296 -6.49 -4.12 9.37
C VAL A 296 -7.69 -3.99 10.30
N ARG A 297 -7.46 -3.44 11.49
CA ARG A 297 -8.55 -3.18 12.44
C ARG A 297 -9.51 -2.14 11.88
N GLY A 298 -10.81 -2.43 11.90
CA GLY A 298 -11.81 -1.60 11.22
C GLY A 298 -11.62 -1.55 9.70
N GLY A 299 -10.97 -2.56 9.11
CA GLY A 299 -10.56 -2.63 7.72
C GLY A 299 -11.66 -2.88 6.67
N LEU A 300 -12.94 -2.88 7.04
CA LEU A 300 -14.06 -3.09 6.11
C LEU A 300 -13.96 -2.19 4.86
N TRP A 301 -13.68 -0.89 5.04
CA TRP A 301 -13.53 0.06 3.92
C TRP A 301 -12.44 -0.37 2.93
N ALA A 302 -11.32 -0.91 3.41
CA ALA A 302 -10.20 -1.29 2.55
C ALA A 302 -10.53 -2.59 1.81
N PHE A 303 -11.14 -3.55 2.50
CA PHE A 303 -11.59 -4.81 1.93
C PHE A 303 -12.61 -4.58 0.81
N GLU A 304 -13.66 -3.79 1.06
CA GLU A 304 -14.68 -3.47 0.04
C GLU A 304 -14.10 -2.71 -1.13
N ARG A 305 -13.26 -1.70 -0.88
CA ARG A 305 -12.66 -0.88 -1.94
C ARG A 305 -11.82 -1.70 -2.93
N ILE A 306 -11.00 -2.60 -2.42
CA ILE A 306 -10.15 -3.47 -3.26
C ILE A 306 -11.00 -4.47 -4.05
N GLN A 307 -12.04 -5.03 -3.43
CA GLN A 307 -12.94 -5.96 -4.10
C GLN A 307 -13.78 -5.30 -5.19
N ASP A 308 -14.38 -4.15 -4.90
CA ASP A 308 -15.23 -3.40 -5.84
C ASP A 308 -14.44 -2.95 -7.07
N ALA A 309 -13.15 -2.66 -6.89
CA ALA A 309 -12.23 -2.36 -7.98
C ALA A 309 -11.84 -3.60 -8.81
N GLY A 310 -12.18 -4.81 -8.38
CA GLY A 310 -11.74 -6.06 -9.02
C GLY A 310 -10.22 -6.22 -9.02
N ALA A 311 -9.55 -5.62 -8.03
CA ALA A 311 -8.11 -5.39 -8.04
C ALA A 311 -7.29 -6.57 -7.51
N LEU A 312 -7.94 -7.62 -6.99
CA LEU A 312 -7.24 -8.75 -6.41
C LEU A 312 -6.52 -9.54 -7.50
N VAL A 313 -5.19 -9.57 -7.43
CA VAL A 313 -4.35 -10.42 -8.27
C VAL A 313 -3.59 -11.43 -7.40
N PRO A 314 -3.76 -12.75 -7.63
CA PRO A 314 -4.69 -13.36 -8.58
C PRO A 314 -6.15 -13.13 -8.16
N ALA A 315 -7.06 -13.30 -9.11
CA ALA A 315 -8.49 -13.19 -8.85
C ALA A 315 -8.89 -14.13 -7.72
N ALA A 316 -9.66 -13.61 -6.77
CA ALA A 316 -10.06 -14.36 -5.60
C ALA A 316 -11.29 -15.24 -5.89
N SER A 317 -11.39 -16.36 -5.17
CA SER A 317 -12.58 -17.21 -5.14
C SER A 317 -13.26 -17.07 -3.78
N GLU A 318 -14.58 -16.87 -3.76
CA GLU A 318 -15.34 -16.93 -2.51
C GLU A 318 -15.34 -18.34 -1.94
N ILE A 319 -15.06 -18.45 -0.65
CA ILE A 319 -15.13 -19.70 0.11
C ILE A 319 -16.02 -19.52 1.35
N SER A 320 -16.46 -20.62 1.94
CA SER A 320 -17.21 -20.59 3.21
C SER A 320 -16.26 -20.87 4.36
N VAL A 321 -16.15 -19.93 5.29
CA VAL A 321 -15.41 -20.06 6.55
C VAL A 321 -16.38 -19.80 7.70
N PRO A 322 -16.70 -20.79 8.55
CA PRO A 322 -17.59 -20.58 9.69
C PRO A 322 -17.10 -19.47 10.62
N GLY A 323 -18.00 -18.54 10.97
CA GLY A 323 -17.67 -17.40 11.84
C GLY A 323 -17.20 -16.14 11.11
N ALA A 324 -16.88 -16.23 9.80
CA ALA A 324 -16.58 -15.06 8.98
C ALA A 324 -17.84 -14.56 8.24
N ASP A 325 -17.96 -13.24 8.09
CA ASP A 325 -19.00 -12.63 7.27
C ASP A 325 -18.74 -12.87 5.79
N ARG A 326 -17.47 -12.78 5.38
CA ARG A 326 -16.99 -13.07 4.03
C ARG A 326 -15.60 -13.68 4.09
N ALA A 327 -15.31 -14.59 3.17
CA ALA A 327 -13.99 -15.18 3.03
C ALA A 327 -13.63 -15.33 1.55
N LEU A 328 -12.43 -14.91 1.20
CA LEU A 328 -11.88 -15.01 -0.14
C LEU A 328 -10.57 -15.79 -0.12
N LEU A 329 -10.42 -16.75 -1.03
CA LEU A 329 -9.19 -17.50 -1.25
C LEU A 329 -8.46 -17.01 -2.50
N ARG A 330 -7.14 -16.82 -2.38
CA ARG A 330 -6.23 -16.43 -3.47
C ARG A 330 -4.98 -17.29 -3.41
N CYS A 331 -4.63 -17.96 -4.49
CA CYS A 331 -3.37 -18.73 -4.56
C CYS A 331 -2.56 -18.30 -5.76
N ASP A 332 -1.33 -17.86 -5.54
CA ASP A 332 -0.44 -17.41 -6.60
C ASP A 332 0.83 -18.26 -6.66
N ALA A 333 0.94 -19.04 -7.74
CA ALA A 333 2.13 -19.84 -8.00
C ALA A 333 3.40 -19.00 -8.19
N ALA A 334 3.30 -17.73 -8.57
CA ALA A 334 4.44 -16.82 -8.69
C ALA A 334 5.04 -16.46 -7.33
N TYR A 335 4.19 -16.33 -6.29
CA TYR A 335 4.62 -16.06 -4.92
C TYR A 335 4.77 -17.32 -4.07
N GLY A 336 4.37 -18.50 -4.59
CA GLY A 336 4.48 -19.78 -3.89
C GLY A 336 3.67 -19.84 -2.61
N THR A 337 2.60 -19.05 -2.52
CA THR A 337 1.78 -18.87 -1.31
C THR A 337 0.31 -18.70 -1.67
N CYS A 338 -0.55 -19.13 -0.76
CA CYS A 338 -1.98 -18.88 -0.74
C CYS A 338 -2.32 -17.88 0.37
N GLY A 339 -3.35 -17.08 0.13
CA GLY A 339 -3.92 -16.10 1.05
C GLY A 339 -5.42 -16.32 1.21
N VAL A 340 -5.92 -16.25 2.44
CA VAL A 340 -7.34 -16.20 2.78
C VAL A 340 -7.63 -14.84 3.40
N ASP A 341 -8.39 -14.00 2.69
CA ASP A 341 -8.87 -12.72 3.19
C ASP A 341 -10.24 -12.94 3.87
N LEU A 342 -10.28 -12.76 5.18
CA LEU A 342 -11.45 -12.85 6.04
C LEU A 342 -11.96 -11.46 6.39
N LEU A 343 -13.28 -11.30 6.34
CA LEU A 343 -13.98 -10.20 6.98
C LEU A 343 -14.75 -10.76 8.18
N VAL A 344 -14.45 -10.26 9.38
CA VAL A 344 -15.11 -10.62 10.64
C VAL A 344 -15.54 -9.34 11.35
N GLY A 345 -16.84 -9.04 11.35
CA GLY A 345 -17.33 -7.75 11.78
C GLY A 345 -16.72 -6.61 10.94
N PRO A 346 -16.15 -5.57 11.57
CA PRO A 346 -15.51 -4.48 10.84
C PRO A 346 -14.05 -4.79 10.45
N ASP A 347 -13.49 -5.91 10.90
CA ASP A 347 -12.06 -6.23 10.80
C ASP A 347 -11.76 -7.06 9.55
N TRP A 348 -10.67 -6.71 8.85
CA TRP A 348 -10.11 -7.50 7.76
C TRP A 348 -8.88 -8.25 8.26
N ILE A 349 -8.87 -9.57 8.12
CA ILE A 349 -7.73 -10.44 8.43
C ILE A 349 -7.30 -11.14 7.14
N GLN A 350 -6.00 -11.22 6.88
CA GLN A 350 -5.43 -12.00 5.80
C GLN A 350 -4.52 -13.08 6.38
N VAL A 351 -4.86 -14.34 6.13
CA VAL A 351 -4.02 -15.49 6.48
C VAL A 351 -3.23 -15.91 5.26
N THR A 352 -1.90 -16.03 5.35
CA THR A 352 -1.07 -16.53 4.26
C THR A 352 -0.25 -17.75 4.68
N ALA A 353 -0.12 -18.72 3.78
CA ALA A 353 0.65 -19.94 3.98
C ALA A 353 1.14 -20.48 2.61
N PRO A 354 2.20 -21.30 2.55
CA PRO A 354 2.65 -21.92 1.30
C PRO A 354 1.65 -22.93 0.72
N GLU A 355 0.84 -23.55 1.58
CA GLU A 355 -0.18 -24.52 1.21
C GLU A 355 -1.59 -23.95 1.41
N GLU A 356 -2.48 -24.18 0.45
CA GLU A 356 -3.88 -23.74 0.50
C GLU A 356 -4.60 -24.23 1.75
N ALA A 357 -4.46 -25.53 2.06
CA ALA A 357 -5.10 -26.15 3.21
C ALA A 357 -4.67 -25.50 4.53
N TRP A 358 -3.38 -25.14 4.68
CA TRP A 358 -2.91 -24.50 5.91
C TRP A 358 -3.49 -23.08 6.06
N ALA A 359 -3.59 -22.33 4.96
CA ALA A 359 -4.18 -20.99 5.00
C ALA A 359 -5.67 -21.05 5.38
N VAL A 360 -6.42 -22.00 4.81
CA VAL A 360 -7.85 -22.20 5.11
C VAL A 360 -8.06 -22.67 6.55
N ASP A 361 -7.35 -23.71 6.99
CA ASP A 361 -7.54 -24.28 8.34
C ASP A 361 -7.20 -23.25 9.44
N VAL A 362 -6.13 -22.46 9.26
CA VAL A 362 -5.79 -21.39 10.23
C VAL A 362 -6.81 -20.25 10.16
N ALA A 363 -7.33 -19.92 8.97
CA ALA A 363 -8.39 -18.92 8.82
C ALA A 363 -9.70 -19.35 9.52
N GLU A 364 -10.06 -20.63 9.48
CA GLU A 364 -11.20 -21.18 10.21
C GLU A 364 -11.03 -21.04 11.73
N GLU A 365 -9.84 -21.35 12.26
CA GLU A 365 -9.55 -21.19 13.69
C GLU A 365 -9.62 -19.73 14.14
N ILE A 366 -9.09 -18.80 13.33
CA ILE A 366 -9.20 -17.35 13.60
C ILE A 366 -10.66 -16.91 13.64
N ALA A 367 -11.43 -17.26 12.61
CA ALA A 367 -12.84 -16.85 12.50
C ALA A 367 -13.67 -17.42 13.67
N ALA A 368 -13.42 -18.67 14.05
CA ALA A 368 -14.08 -19.31 15.20
C ALA A 368 -13.74 -18.61 16.52
N GLY A 369 -12.48 -18.21 16.71
CA GLY A 369 -12.02 -17.49 17.91
C GLY A 369 -12.61 -16.10 18.05
N LEU A 370 -12.83 -15.39 16.94
CA LEU A 370 -13.36 -14.02 16.92
C LEU A 370 -14.90 -13.94 16.97
N ALA A 371 -15.61 -15.04 16.65
CA ALA A 371 -17.07 -15.09 16.65
C ALA A 371 -17.70 -15.39 18.04
N GLY A 372 -16.88 -15.69 19.05
CA GLY A 372 -17.30 -16.04 20.42
C GLY A 372 -17.31 -14.87 21.40
#